data_AF-A0A1G6W0S9-F1
#
_entry.id   AF-A0A1G6W0S9-F1
#
_cell.length_a   1.000
_cell.length_b   1.000
_cell.length_c   1.000
_cell.angle_alpha   90.00
_cell.angle_beta   90.00
_cell.angle_gamma   90.00
#
_symmetry.space_group_name_H-M   'P 1'
#
loop_
_entity.id
_entity.type
_entity.pdbx_description
1 polymer ?
#
loop_
_entity_poly.entity_id
_entity_poly.type
_entity_poly.pdbx_seq_one_letter_code
_entity_poly.pdbx_strand_id
1 'polypeptide(L)'
;MTKRIFFLLLIAAFSACNKNNRIKPGCSTGICTDLFATINIHYVDHTGAGIGVKNFIVKNLRTGLPVKAGGGFDYGASSGIRSVADDGNLNEFSLEGDEVQVSATDSLTNQTIVSTLKISGGCTCHIEKLSGPDTVKFD
;
A
#
# COMPACT_ATOMS: atom_id res chain seq x y z
N MET A 1 -48.38 -20.47 -23.84
CA MET A 1 -46.96 -20.23 -24.19
C MET A 1 -46.21 -19.38 -23.16
N THR A 2 -46.87 -18.53 -22.37
CA THR A 2 -46.28 -17.63 -21.37
C THR A 2 -45.62 -18.29 -20.15
N LYS A 3 -46.08 -19.47 -19.70
CA LYS A 3 -45.47 -20.20 -18.55
C LYS A 3 -44.04 -20.71 -18.80
N ARG A 4 -43.66 -20.97 -20.06
CA ARG A 4 -42.31 -21.48 -20.40
C ARG A 4 -41.24 -20.38 -20.38
N ILE A 5 -41.64 -19.13 -20.63
CA ILE A 5 -40.75 -17.96 -20.63
C ILE A 5 -40.33 -17.60 -19.19
N PHE A 6 -41.26 -17.72 -18.24
CA PHE A 6 -40.98 -17.45 -16.82
C PHE A 6 -39.95 -18.42 -16.22
N PHE A 7 -39.94 -19.67 -16.69
CA PHE A 7 -38.99 -20.69 -16.22
C PHE A 7 -37.56 -20.47 -16.75
N LEU A 8 -37.42 -19.89 -17.95
CA LEU A 8 -36.13 -19.55 -18.56
C LEU A 8 -35.46 -18.35 -17.88
N LEU A 9 -36.24 -17.35 -17.43
CA LEU A 9 -35.74 -16.19 -16.70
C LEU A 9 -35.22 -16.53 -15.29
N LEU A 10 -35.77 -17.56 -14.65
CA LEU A 10 -35.34 -17.99 -13.32
C LEU A 10 -33.96 -18.69 -13.33
N ILE A 11 -33.64 -19.41 -14.41
CA ILE A 11 -32.37 -20.15 -14.54
C ILE A 11 -31.20 -19.19 -14.83
N ALA A 12 -31.45 -18.09 -15.54
CA ALA A 12 -30.44 -17.08 -15.85
C ALA A 12 -30.02 -16.21 -14.65
N ALA A 13 -30.81 -16.19 -13.56
CA ALA A 13 -30.50 -15.40 -12.37
C ALA A 13 -29.47 -16.06 -11.44
N PHE A 14 -29.19 -17.36 -11.58
CA PHE A 14 -28.26 -18.10 -10.71
C PHE A 14 -26.81 -18.16 -11.22
N SER A 15 -26.52 -17.64 -12.42
CA SER A 15 -25.16 -17.63 -13.00
C SER A 15 -24.32 -16.40 -12.63
N ALA A 16 -24.83 -15.49 -11.79
CA ALA A 16 -24.13 -14.25 -11.44
C ALA A 16 -23.17 -14.35 -10.23
N CYS A 17 -23.01 -15.52 -9.59
CA CYS A 17 -22.00 -15.71 -8.56
C CYS A 17 -20.61 -15.88 -9.17
N ASN A 18 -19.99 -14.76 -9.56
CA ASN A 18 -18.57 -14.74 -9.89
C ASN A 18 -17.77 -14.81 -8.58
N LYS A 19 -17.17 -15.96 -8.30
CA LYS A 19 -16.37 -16.16 -7.08
C LYS A 19 -15.09 -15.34 -7.23
N ASN A 20 -15.13 -14.11 -6.72
CA ASN A 20 -14.02 -13.16 -6.76
C ASN A 20 -12.96 -13.60 -5.72
N ASN A 21 -12.32 -14.75 -5.98
CA ASN A 21 -11.30 -15.29 -5.11
C ASN A 21 -10.04 -14.43 -5.25
N ARG A 22 -9.90 -13.40 -4.41
CA ARG A 22 -8.60 -12.74 -4.16
C ARG A 22 -7.62 -13.65 -3.38
N ILE A 23 -7.83 -14.96 -3.42
CA ILE A 23 -7.04 -15.94 -2.68
C ILE A 23 -5.79 -16.24 -3.50
N LYS A 24 -4.64 -15.80 -3.00
CA LYS A 24 -3.35 -16.11 -3.64
C LYS A 24 -3.03 -17.60 -3.48
N PRO A 25 -2.51 -18.27 -4.54
CA PRO A 25 -2.03 -19.63 -4.44
C PRO A 25 -0.98 -19.77 -3.32
N GLY A 26 -1.18 -20.73 -2.41
CA GLY A 26 -0.27 -20.96 -1.28
C GLY A 26 -0.62 -20.19 0.00
N CYS A 27 -1.63 -19.31 -0.02
CA CYS A 27 -2.14 -18.65 1.19
C CYS A 27 -3.35 -19.38 1.75
N SER A 28 -3.52 -19.35 3.07
CA SER A 28 -4.76 -19.81 3.71
C SER A 28 -5.94 -18.98 3.23
N THR A 29 -7.13 -19.60 3.16
CA THR A 29 -8.34 -18.87 2.80
C THR A 29 -8.72 -17.94 3.96
N GLY A 30 -8.69 -16.63 3.71
CA GLY A 30 -9.12 -15.60 4.65
C GLY A 30 -10.29 -14.79 4.10
N ILE A 31 -11.10 -14.22 5.00
CA ILE A 31 -12.12 -13.22 4.64
C ILE A 31 -11.42 -11.86 4.68
N CYS A 32 -11.39 -11.16 3.55
CA CYS A 32 -10.87 -9.80 3.47
C CYS A 32 -12.00 -8.78 3.43
N THR A 33 -11.76 -7.62 4.02
CA THR A 33 -12.66 -6.46 3.87
C THR A 33 -12.38 -5.75 2.54
N ASP A 34 -13.32 -4.93 2.07
CA ASP A 34 -13.14 -4.07 0.90
C ASP A 34 -12.37 -2.77 1.22
N LEU A 35 -11.72 -2.69 2.38
CA LEU A 35 -10.85 -1.57 2.72
C LEU A 35 -9.57 -1.60 1.86
N PHE A 36 -8.99 -0.43 1.64
CA PHE A 36 -7.70 -0.29 0.99
C PHE A 36 -6.74 0.41 1.95
N ALA A 37 -5.65 -0.25 2.32
CA ALA A 37 -4.63 0.30 3.20
C ALA A 37 -3.49 0.94 2.40
N THR A 38 -2.93 2.01 2.97
CA THR A 38 -1.78 2.73 2.42
C THR A 38 -0.90 3.19 3.59
N ILE A 39 0.39 2.86 3.52
CA ILE A 39 1.39 3.32 4.48
C ILE A 39 2.00 4.60 3.93
N ASN A 40 1.85 5.68 4.68
CA ASN A 40 2.42 6.98 4.35
C ASN A 40 3.53 7.34 5.32
N ILE A 41 4.41 8.24 4.89
CA ILE A 41 5.38 8.92 5.74
C ILE A 41 5.24 10.43 5.54
N HIS A 42 5.29 11.18 6.62
CA HIS A 42 5.16 12.64 6.61
C HIS A 42 6.51 13.30 6.86
N TYR A 43 6.89 14.24 6.02
CA TYR A 43 8.11 15.02 6.15
C TYR A 43 7.79 16.43 6.63
N VAL A 44 8.38 16.82 7.75
CA VAL A 44 8.11 18.11 8.40
C VAL A 44 9.39 18.87 8.71
N ASP A 45 9.29 20.19 8.86
CA ASP A 45 10.37 21.05 9.35
C ASP A 45 10.49 21.03 10.89
N HIS A 46 11.38 21.88 11.42
CA HIS A 46 11.59 21.99 12.85
C HIS A 46 10.34 22.43 13.65
N THR A 47 9.40 23.12 13.01
CA THR A 47 8.13 23.62 13.57
C THR A 47 6.99 22.60 13.47
N GLY A 48 7.17 21.53 12.69
CA GLY A 48 6.15 20.51 12.42
C GLY A 48 5.30 20.80 11.19
N ALA A 49 5.62 21.83 10.41
CA ALA A 49 4.95 22.10 9.14
C ALA A 49 5.42 21.13 8.06
N GLY A 50 4.49 20.61 7.24
CA GLY A 50 4.81 19.72 6.14
C GLY A 50 5.69 20.40 5.09
N ILE A 51 6.75 19.73 4.64
CA ILE A 51 7.70 20.28 3.66
C ILE A 51 7.81 19.42 2.41
N GLY A 52 8.15 20.08 1.29
CA GLY A 52 8.33 19.39 0.04
C GLY A 52 9.65 18.62 -0.04
N VAL A 53 9.57 17.33 -0.37
CA VAL A 53 10.74 16.47 -0.57
C VAL A 53 10.86 16.01 -2.03
N LYS A 54 12.11 15.84 -2.47
CA LYS A 54 12.52 15.29 -3.76
C LYS A 54 13.37 14.02 -3.56
N ASN A 55 13.71 13.35 -4.65
CA ASN A 55 14.51 12.11 -4.64
C ASN A 55 13.96 11.05 -3.65
N PHE A 56 12.64 10.94 -3.57
CA PHE A 56 11.99 9.97 -2.71
C PHE A 56 12.21 8.56 -3.27
N ILE A 57 12.89 7.71 -2.50
CA ILE A 57 13.22 6.34 -2.88
C ILE A 57 12.76 5.42 -1.76
N VAL A 58 12.07 4.34 -2.14
CA VAL A 58 11.65 3.26 -1.24
C VAL A 58 12.26 1.96 -1.75
N LYS A 59 12.94 1.23 -0.86
CA LYS A 59 13.63 -0.02 -1.19
C LYS A 59 13.35 -1.08 -0.14
N ASN A 60 12.84 -2.23 -0.57
CA ASN A 60 12.73 -3.40 0.30
C ASN A 60 14.14 -4.01 0.45
N LEU A 61 14.66 -4.08 1.67
CA LEU A 61 16.01 -4.54 1.93
C LEU A 61 16.16 -6.07 1.81
N ARG A 62 15.08 -6.84 1.94
CA ARG A 62 15.09 -8.29 1.72
C ARG A 62 15.29 -8.62 0.23
N THR A 63 14.56 -7.94 -0.66
CA THR A 63 14.62 -8.22 -2.10
C THR A 63 15.67 -7.38 -2.82
N GLY A 64 16.08 -6.26 -2.23
CA GLY A 64 16.96 -5.28 -2.86
C GLY A 64 16.27 -4.47 -3.96
N LEU A 65 14.96 -4.63 -4.16
CA LEU A 65 14.21 -3.99 -5.24
C LEU A 65 13.54 -2.70 -4.75
N PRO A 66 13.35 -1.71 -5.66
CA PRO A 66 12.54 -0.56 -5.36
C PRO A 66 11.08 -1.00 -5.16
N VAL A 67 10.45 -0.44 -4.13
CA VAL A 67 9.00 -0.59 -3.92
C VAL A 67 8.31 0.53 -4.68
N LYS A 68 7.38 0.17 -5.55
CA LYS A 68 6.51 1.15 -6.21
C LYS A 68 5.13 1.03 -5.59
N ALA A 69 4.65 2.06 -4.88
CA ALA A 69 3.27 2.09 -4.42
C ALA A 69 2.34 1.86 -5.65
N GLY A 70 1.48 0.84 -5.57
CA GLY A 70 0.72 0.33 -6.70
C GLY A 70 -0.42 1.24 -7.16
N GLY A 71 -0.77 2.26 -6.37
CA GLY A 71 -1.80 3.23 -6.73
C GLY A 71 -2.02 4.35 -5.72
N GLY A 72 -1.15 4.51 -4.72
CA GLY A 72 -1.27 5.55 -3.69
C GLY A 72 -1.43 6.95 -4.28
N PHE A 73 -2.35 7.72 -3.69
CA PHE A 73 -2.53 9.14 -3.99
C PHE A 73 -1.22 9.89 -3.75
N ASP A 74 -0.69 10.55 -4.79
CA ASP A 74 0.33 11.58 -4.58
C ASP A 74 -0.40 12.82 -4.05
N TYR A 75 -0.25 13.09 -2.75
CA TYR A 75 -0.85 14.25 -2.06
C TYR A 75 -0.28 15.60 -2.54
N GLY A 76 0.53 15.59 -3.61
CA GLY A 76 1.25 16.73 -4.12
C GLY A 76 2.52 16.97 -3.32
N ALA A 77 3.55 17.46 -4.01
CA ALA A 77 4.86 17.69 -3.42
C ALA A 77 4.86 18.66 -2.22
N SER A 78 3.83 19.50 -2.05
CA SER A 78 3.73 20.50 -0.98
C SER A 78 3.16 19.97 0.33
N SER A 79 2.57 18.78 0.37
CA SER A 79 1.97 18.25 1.61
C SER A 79 2.98 17.63 2.57
N GLY A 80 4.19 17.32 2.09
CA GLY A 80 5.17 16.51 2.82
C GLY A 80 4.78 15.05 3.02
N ILE A 81 3.60 14.61 2.55
CA ILE A 81 3.12 13.24 2.71
C ILE A 81 3.53 12.43 1.48
N ARG A 82 4.19 11.29 1.69
CA ARG A 82 4.57 10.35 0.63
C ARG A 82 4.07 8.94 0.92
N SER A 83 3.48 8.31 -0.08
CA SER A 83 3.07 6.90 0.00
C SER A 83 4.30 5.99 -0.13
N VAL A 84 4.47 5.09 0.82
CA VAL A 84 5.56 4.10 0.88
C VAL A 84 5.12 2.79 0.23
N ALA A 85 3.94 2.30 0.60
CA ALA A 85 3.37 1.04 0.12
C ALA A 85 1.85 1.03 0.27
N ASP A 86 1.16 0.17 -0.48
CA ASP A 86 -0.29 0.05 -0.45
C ASP A 86 -0.73 -1.39 -0.75
N ASP A 87 -2.03 -1.68 -0.64
CA ASP A 87 -2.52 -3.05 -0.91
C ASP A 87 -2.27 -3.50 -2.36
N GLY A 88 -2.00 -2.57 -3.28
CA GLY A 88 -1.67 -2.87 -4.68
C GLY A 88 -0.31 -3.54 -4.86
N ASN A 89 0.63 -3.33 -3.93
CA ASN A 89 1.96 -3.95 -3.95
C ASN A 89 2.20 -4.92 -2.78
N LEU A 90 1.13 -5.39 -2.15
CA LEU A 90 1.14 -6.36 -1.04
C LEU A 90 2.05 -7.58 -1.28
N ASN A 91 2.16 -8.05 -2.52
CA ASN A 91 3.01 -9.19 -2.91
C ASN A 91 4.52 -8.96 -2.80
N GLU A 92 4.96 -7.71 -2.70
CA GLU A 92 6.38 -7.37 -2.59
C GLU A 92 6.91 -7.60 -1.17
N PHE A 93 6.02 -7.85 -0.19
CA PHE A 93 6.32 -7.98 1.23
C PHE A 93 6.09 -9.39 1.76
N SER A 94 6.88 -9.78 2.77
CA SER A 94 6.68 -11.03 3.51
C SER A 94 5.62 -10.88 4.60
N LEU A 95 5.08 -12.03 5.06
CA LEU A 95 4.12 -12.08 6.16
C LEU A 95 4.73 -11.58 7.49
N GLU A 96 5.99 -11.93 7.75
CA GLU A 96 6.72 -11.58 8.98
C GLU A 96 7.19 -10.10 9.01
N GLY A 97 7.01 -9.41 7.89
CA GLY A 97 7.45 -8.06 7.68
C GLY A 97 8.89 -7.96 7.17
N ASP A 98 9.10 -7.03 6.25
CA ASP A 98 10.39 -6.72 5.67
C ASP A 98 10.87 -5.35 6.12
N GLU A 99 12.18 -5.22 6.28
CA GLU A 99 12.82 -3.92 6.46
C GLU A 99 12.80 -3.15 5.13
N VAL A 100 12.24 -1.96 5.17
CA VAL A 100 12.03 -1.07 4.03
C VAL A 100 12.75 0.23 4.31
N GLN A 101 13.78 0.50 3.52
CA GLN A 101 14.50 1.75 3.58
C GLN A 101 13.77 2.80 2.76
N VAL A 102 13.56 3.96 3.36
CA VAL A 102 12.99 5.14 2.72
C VAL A 102 14.00 6.27 2.82
N SER A 103 14.32 6.90 1.69
CA SER A 103 15.14 8.10 1.66
C SER A 103 14.42 9.24 0.98
N ALA A 104 14.57 10.44 1.50
CA ALA A 104 14.03 11.65 0.90
C ALA A 104 15.00 12.81 1.10
N THR A 105 15.02 13.72 0.13
CA THR A 105 15.82 14.93 0.17
C THR A 105 14.90 16.14 0.35
N ASP A 106 15.15 16.99 1.33
CA ASP A 106 14.48 18.29 1.43
C ASP A 106 14.76 19.11 0.17
N SER A 107 13.68 19.63 -0.44
CA SER A 107 13.78 20.38 -1.68
C SER A 107 14.50 21.72 -1.52
N LEU A 108 14.47 22.32 -0.32
CA LEU A 108 15.06 23.61 0.00
C LEU A 108 16.51 23.48 0.47
N THR A 109 16.77 22.66 1.50
CA THR A 109 18.10 22.55 2.11
C THR A 109 19.01 21.56 1.41
N ASN A 110 18.47 20.67 0.57
CA ASN A 110 19.16 19.51 -0.01
C ASN A 110 19.68 18.49 1.02
N GLN A 111 19.29 18.59 2.30
CA GLN A 111 19.56 17.56 3.28
C GLN A 111 18.82 16.29 2.88
N THR A 112 19.47 15.12 2.99
CA THR A 112 18.84 13.83 2.74
C THR A 112 18.74 13.05 4.05
N ILE A 113 17.54 12.57 4.37
CA ILE A 113 17.30 11.70 5.52
C ILE A 113 16.94 10.31 5.01
N VAL A 114 17.45 9.31 5.72
CA VAL A 114 17.13 7.90 5.53
C VAL A 114 16.43 7.40 6.78
N SER A 115 15.35 6.65 6.59
CA SER A 115 14.59 6.01 7.66
C SER A 115 14.27 4.57 7.26
N THR A 116 14.06 3.72 8.25
CA THR A 116 13.69 2.32 8.02
C THR A 116 12.33 2.06 8.65
N LEU A 117 11.45 1.42 7.89
CA LEU A 117 10.16 0.92 8.34
C LEU A 117 10.16 -0.60 8.25
N LYS A 118 9.42 -1.27 9.14
CA LYS A 118 9.12 -2.69 8.97
C LYS A 118 7.70 -2.84 8.46
N ILE A 119 7.52 -3.45 7.30
CA ILE A 119 6.22 -3.53 6.60
C ILE A 119 5.90 -4.98 6.26
N SER A 120 4.72 -5.46 6.67
CA SER A 120 4.21 -6.80 6.35
C SER A 120 3.18 -6.80 5.23
N GLY A 121 3.09 -7.94 4.56
CA GLY A 121 2.12 -8.19 3.49
C GLY A 121 2.04 -9.66 3.09
N GLY A 122 2.07 -9.93 1.79
CA GLY A 122 2.02 -11.29 1.26
C GLY A 122 0.63 -11.93 1.37
N CYS A 123 0.47 -12.86 2.30
CA CYS A 123 -0.77 -13.64 2.49
C CYS A 123 -1.83 -12.94 3.38
N THR A 124 -1.59 -11.70 3.79
CA THR A 124 -2.58 -10.88 4.50
C THR A 124 -3.58 -10.25 3.54
N CYS A 125 -4.64 -9.64 4.07
CA CYS A 125 -5.58 -8.86 3.25
C CYS A 125 -5.07 -7.44 2.96
N HIS A 126 -4.31 -6.88 3.90
CA HIS A 126 -3.84 -5.51 3.85
C HIS A 126 -2.36 -5.43 4.19
N ILE A 127 -1.70 -4.41 3.66
CA ILE A 127 -0.36 -4.03 4.07
C ILE A 127 -0.42 -3.42 5.48
N GLU A 128 0.58 -3.72 6.31
CA GLU A 128 0.64 -3.20 7.68
C GLU A 128 2.05 -2.71 8.02
N LYS A 129 2.15 -1.55 8.68
CA LYS A 129 3.40 -1.06 9.24
C LYS A 129 3.58 -1.66 10.62
N LEU A 130 4.54 -2.58 10.76
CA LEU A 130 4.90 -3.19 12.03
C LEU A 130 5.74 -2.25 12.91
N SER A 131 6.62 -1.45 12.32
CA SER A 131 7.44 -0.46 13.03
C SER A 131 8.00 0.63 12.10
N GLY A 132 8.60 1.66 12.70
CA GLY A 132 9.21 2.78 11.99
C GLY A 132 8.39 4.09 12.10
N PRO A 133 9.00 5.22 11.70
CA PRO A 133 8.41 6.54 11.91
C PRO A 133 7.20 6.77 11.01
N ASP A 134 6.17 7.45 11.55
CA ASP A 134 5.11 8.07 10.75
C ASP A 134 5.53 9.45 10.23
N THR A 135 6.44 10.11 10.96
CA THR A 135 6.90 11.46 10.67
C THR A 135 8.42 11.53 10.76
N VAL A 136 9.03 12.14 9.76
CA VAL A 136 10.46 12.41 9.68
C VAL A 136 10.66 13.90 9.66
N LYS A 137 11.48 14.38 10.60
CA LYS A 137 11.74 15.79 10.82
C LYS A 137 13.07 16.17 10.17
N PHE A 138 13.06 17.20 9.34
CA PHE A 138 14.27 17.87 8.86
C PHE A 138 14.64 19.01 9.80
N ASP A 139 15.94 19.28 9.91
CA ASP A 139 16.49 20.32 10.79
C ASP A 139 16.36 21.72 10.18
#